data_AF-A0AAD6FU25-F1
#
_entry.id   AF-A0AAD6FU25-F1
#
_cell.length_a   1.000
_cell.length_b   1.000
_cell.length_c   1.000
_cell.angle_alpha   90.00
_cell.angle_beta   90.00
_cell.angle_gamma   90.00
#
_symmetry.space_group_name_H-M   'P 1'
#
loop_
_entity.id
_entity.type
_entity.pdbx_description
1 polymer ?
#
loop_
_entity_poly.entity_id
_entity_poly.type
_entity_poly.pdbx_seq_one_letter_code
_entity_poly.pdbx_strand_id
1 'polypeptide(L)'
;MELADIADKDIWVSKFKRLTADLEDVARQKAVLAQNHKWRDIDNLPKPDKLVFETWNAIPDVYVNMKKYALGVLSIFGSTYVCEQVFSNMNFIKSKHRARLTDDSLRSCVKMKVTAYSPDVQTLCAEVQEQKSH
;
A
#
# COMPACT_ATOMS: atom_id res chain seq x y z
N MET A 1 1.96 11.43 -33.77
CA MET A 1 1.33 10.11 -33.66
C MET A 1 0.27 10.26 -32.59
N GLU A 2 -0.95 10.47 -33.05
CA GLU A 2 -2.06 10.95 -32.24
C GLU A 2 -2.53 9.84 -31.29
N LEU A 3 -2.94 10.20 -30.08
CA LEU A 3 -3.52 9.29 -29.09
C LEU A 3 -4.73 8.49 -29.66
N ALA A 4 -5.34 8.97 -30.74
CA ALA A 4 -6.38 8.30 -31.50
C ALA A 4 -5.93 6.95 -32.11
N ASP A 5 -4.69 6.85 -32.62
CA ASP A 5 -4.14 5.60 -33.17
C ASP A 5 -3.89 4.52 -32.10
N ILE A 6 -3.87 4.93 -30.82
CA ILE A 6 -3.62 4.05 -29.66
C ILE A 6 -4.93 3.45 -29.15
N ALA A 7 -6.03 4.23 -29.17
CA ALA A 7 -7.35 3.76 -28.80
C ALA A 7 -7.89 2.66 -29.75
N ASP A 8 -7.42 2.67 -31.00
CA ASP A 8 -7.88 1.77 -32.06
C ASP A 8 -7.20 0.39 -32.06
N LYS A 9 -6.20 0.17 -31.19
CA LYS A 9 -5.59 -1.15 -31.04
C LYS A 9 -6.34 -1.96 -29.99
N ASP A 10 -7.02 -3.00 -30.46
CA ASP A 10 -7.73 -4.05 -29.70
C ASP A 10 -6.99 -4.53 -28.43
N ILE A 11 -5.66 -4.48 -28.45
CA ILE A 11 -4.78 -4.77 -27.29
C ILE A 11 -5.11 -3.93 -26.05
N TRP A 12 -5.40 -2.64 -26.20
CA TRP A 12 -5.69 -1.75 -25.07
C TRP A 12 -7.08 -2.02 -24.51
N VAL A 13 -8.07 -2.07 -25.39
CA VAL A 13 -9.46 -2.29 -25.01
C VAL A 13 -9.60 -3.65 -24.31
N SER A 14 -9.00 -4.71 -24.84
CA SER A 14 -9.07 -6.04 -24.24
C SER A 14 -8.30 -6.15 -22.92
N LYS A 15 -7.03 -5.69 -22.85
CA LYS A 15 -6.22 -5.78 -21.62
C LYS A 15 -6.81 -4.95 -20.49
N PHE A 16 -7.21 -3.71 -20.75
CA PHE A 16 -7.72 -2.83 -19.69
C PHE A 16 -9.14 -3.21 -19.27
N LYS A 17 -10.00 -3.71 -20.17
CA LYS A 17 -11.29 -4.31 -19.76
C LYS A 17 -11.08 -5.51 -18.85
N ARG A 18 -10.13 -6.38 -19.19
CA ARG A 18 -9.78 -7.53 -18.34
C ARG A 18 -9.25 -7.09 -16.99
N LEU A 19 -8.31 -6.14 -16.96
CA LEU A 19 -7.80 -5.58 -15.70
C LEU A 19 -8.93 -5.03 -14.84
N THR A 20 -9.88 -4.28 -15.41
CA THR A 20 -11.04 -3.78 -14.67
C THR A 20 -11.86 -4.92 -14.07
N ALA A 21 -12.15 -5.96 -14.86
CA ALA A 21 -12.88 -7.14 -14.37
C ALA A 21 -12.12 -7.87 -13.24
N ASP A 22 -10.80 -8.04 -13.38
CA ASP A 22 -9.95 -8.67 -12.36
C ASP A 22 -9.94 -7.84 -11.06
N LEU A 23 -9.87 -6.52 -11.15
CA LEU A 23 -9.92 -5.61 -10.00
C LEU A 23 -11.28 -5.64 -9.30
N GLU A 24 -12.38 -5.66 -10.05
CA GLU A 24 -13.73 -5.81 -9.51
C GLU A 24 -13.92 -7.16 -8.83
N ASP A 25 -13.39 -8.24 -9.39
CA ASP A 25 -13.47 -9.57 -8.80
C ASP A 25 -12.69 -9.65 -7.49
N VAL A 26 -11.47 -9.10 -7.44
CA VAL A 26 -10.69 -8.97 -6.19
C VAL A 26 -11.47 -8.18 -5.14
N ALA A 27 -12.12 -7.07 -5.52
CA ALA A 27 -12.94 -6.29 -4.61
C ALA A 27 -14.15 -7.08 -4.08
N ARG A 28 -14.83 -7.83 -4.95
CA ARG A 28 -15.95 -8.72 -4.58
C ARG A 28 -15.50 -9.82 -3.63
N GLN A 29 -14.43 -10.53 -3.96
CA GLN A 29 -13.87 -11.59 -3.12
C GLN A 29 -13.46 -11.05 -1.75
N LYS A 30 -12.78 -9.89 -1.71
CA LYS A 30 -12.41 -9.23 -0.45
C LYS A 30 -13.64 -8.91 0.41
N ALA A 31 -14.72 -8.40 -0.18
CA ALA A 31 -15.95 -8.12 0.55
C ALA A 31 -16.58 -9.40 1.13
N VAL A 32 -16.65 -10.48 0.35
CA VAL A 32 -17.18 -11.78 0.80
C VAL A 32 -16.33 -12.37 1.93
N LEU A 33 -15.00 -12.32 1.82
CA LEU A 33 -14.12 -12.81 2.87
C LEU A 33 -14.21 -11.98 4.15
N ALA A 34 -14.33 -10.66 4.04
CA ALA A 34 -14.51 -9.78 5.18
C ALA A 34 -15.84 -10.06 5.92
N GLN A 35 -16.94 -10.27 5.19
CA GLN A 35 -18.23 -10.67 5.76
C GLN A 35 -18.16 -12.01 6.50
N ASN A 36 -17.34 -12.93 6.00
CA ASN A 36 -17.12 -14.24 6.62
C ASN A 36 -15.99 -14.25 7.68
N HIS A 37 -15.45 -13.08 8.05
CA HIS A 37 -14.33 -12.93 8.99
C HIS A 37 -13.06 -13.72 8.63
N LYS A 38 -12.84 -13.97 7.33
CA LYS A 38 -11.70 -14.74 6.79
C LYS A 38 -10.50 -13.84 6.47
N TRP A 39 -9.96 -13.16 7.49
CA TRP A 39 -8.90 -12.16 7.32
C TRP A 39 -7.60 -12.72 6.73
N ARG A 40 -7.20 -13.94 7.12
CA ARG A 40 -5.99 -14.58 6.59
C ARG A 40 -6.09 -14.87 5.09
N ASP A 41 -7.30 -15.16 4.61
CA ASP A 41 -7.53 -15.46 3.20
C ASP A 41 -7.50 -14.19 2.34
N ILE A 42 -7.80 -13.02 2.93
CA ILE A 42 -7.69 -11.72 2.25
C ILE A 42 -6.24 -11.42 1.88
N ASP A 43 -5.29 -11.81 2.74
CA ASP A 43 -3.85 -11.61 2.47
C ASP A 43 -3.36 -12.45 1.28
N ASN A 44 -4.06 -13.53 0.93
CA ASN A 44 -3.76 -14.39 -0.20
C ASN A 44 -4.34 -13.88 -1.53
N LEU A 45 -5.21 -12.86 -1.50
CA LEU A 45 -5.79 -12.30 -2.72
C LEU A 45 -4.73 -11.59 -3.57
N PRO A 46 -4.91 -11.57 -4.91
CA PRO A 46 -4.09 -10.74 -5.78
C PRO A 46 -4.11 -9.28 -5.32
N LYS A 47 -2.93 -8.68 -5.17
CA LYS A 47 -2.81 -7.27 -4.81
C LYS A 47 -3.22 -6.41 -6.02
N PRO A 48 -4.17 -5.48 -5.88
CA PRO A 48 -4.58 -4.58 -6.97
C PRO A 48 -3.41 -3.88 -7.65
N ASP A 49 -2.48 -3.34 -6.86
CA ASP A 49 -1.31 -2.62 -7.38
C ASP A 49 -0.41 -3.51 -8.25
N LYS A 50 -0.30 -4.80 -7.91
CA LYS A 50 0.48 -5.77 -8.67
C LYS A 50 -0.18 -6.05 -10.02
N LEU A 51 -1.50 -6.24 -10.05
CA LEU A 51 -2.26 -6.46 -11.29
C LEU A 51 -2.15 -5.26 -12.25
N VAL A 52 -2.28 -4.05 -11.71
CA VAL A 52 -2.13 -2.81 -12.48
C VAL A 52 -0.72 -2.71 -13.05
N PHE A 53 0.31 -2.92 -12.22
CA PHE A 53 1.71 -2.85 -12.64
C PHE A 53 2.06 -3.89 -13.72
N GLU A 54 1.66 -5.14 -13.54
CA GLU A 54 1.88 -6.22 -14.51
C GLU A 54 1.18 -5.93 -15.84
N THR A 55 -0.05 -5.40 -15.80
CA THR A 55 -0.79 -5.04 -17.02
C THR A 55 -0.08 -3.95 -17.80
N TRP A 56 0.38 -2.89 -17.14
CA TRP A 56 1.12 -1.80 -17.79
C TRP A 56 2.49 -2.25 -18.32
N ASN A 57 3.18 -3.14 -17.62
CA ASN A 57 4.46 -3.68 -18.08
C ASN A 57 4.32 -4.62 -19.28
N ALA A 58 3.21 -5.35 -19.36
CA ALA A 58 2.93 -6.29 -20.46
C ALA A 58 2.51 -5.60 -21.77
N ILE A 59 2.64 -4.28 -21.88
CA ILE A 59 2.37 -3.51 -23.09
C ILE A 59 3.62 -3.51 -23.98
N PRO A 60 3.50 -3.62 -25.32
CA PRO A 60 4.65 -3.65 -26.22
C PRO A 60 5.60 -2.45 -26.05
N ASP A 61 6.90 -2.68 -26.25
CA ASP A 61 7.94 -1.66 -26.08
C ASP A 61 7.86 -0.50 -27.08
N VAL A 62 7.11 -0.67 -28.17
CA VAL A 62 6.72 0.42 -29.08
C VAL A 62 6.04 1.57 -28.30
N TYR A 63 5.45 1.28 -27.13
CA TYR A 63 4.78 2.23 -26.24
C TYR A 63 5.59 2.59 -24.99
N VAL A 64 6.93 2.45 -25.02
CA VAL A 64 7.79 2.67 -23.83
C VAL A 64 7.57 4.01 -23.13
N ASN A 65 7.38 5.09 -23.88
CA ASN A 65 7.15 6.42 -23.28
C ASN A 65 5.81 6.48 -22.56
N MET A 66 4.76 5.89 -23.14
CA MET A 66 3.45 5.82 -22.50
C MET A 66 3.50 4.98 -21.22
N LYS A 67 4.20 3.84 -21.22
CA LYS A 67 4.44 3.04 -20.01
C LYS A 67 5.11 3.89 -18.92
N LYS A 68 6.16 4.63 -19.26
CA LYS A 68 6.86 5.52 -18.32
C LYS A 68 5.94 6.59 -17.73
N TYR A 69 5.14 7.27 -18.56
CA TYR A 69 4.21 8.29 -18.07
C TYR A 69 3.11 7.70 -17.20
N ALA A 70 2.51 6.58 -17.60
CA ALA A 70 1.46 5.92 -16.83
C ALA A 70 1.97 5.45 -15.45
N LEU A 71 3.12 4.77 -15.42
CA LEU A 71 3.76 4.34 -14.18
C LEU A 71 4.19 5.54 -13.32
N GLY A 72 4.66 6.63 -13.94
CA GLY A 72 4.95 7.89 -13.26
C GLY A 72 3.71 8.47 -12.57
N VAL A 73 2.60 8.60 -13.30
CA VAL A 73 1.32 9.09 -12.74
C VAL A 73 0.81 8.19 -11.62
N LEU A 74 0.82 6.87 -11.81
CA LEU A 74 0.43 5.91 -10.78
C LEU A 74 1.28 6.04 -9.52
N SER A 75 2.57 6.31 -9.65
CA SER A 75 3.48 6.49 -8.50
C SER A 75 3.16 7.74 -7.66
N ILE A 76 2.63 8.81 -8.26
CA ILE A 76 2.24 10.04 -7.55
C ILE A 76 1.06 9.77 -6.61
N PHE A 77 0.08 8.98 -7.07
CA PHE A 77 -1.05 8.59 -6.23
C PHE A 77 -0.61 7.71 -5.07
N GLY A 78 0.28 6.75 -5.33
CA GLY A 78 0.84 5.87 -4.29
C GLY A 78 1.63 6.65 -3.22
N SER A 79 2.48 7.59 -3.63
CA SER A 79 3.27 8.39 -2.68
C SER A 79 2.40 9.33 -1.84
N THR A 80 1.37 9.95 -2.44
CA THR A 80 0.39 10.77 -1.72
C THR A 80 -0.34 9.96 -0.65
N TYR A 81 -0.85 8.77 -1.00
CA TYR A 81 -1.53 7.89 -0.06
C TYR A 81 -0.62 7.48 1.11
N VAL A 82 0.62 7.08 0.83
CA VAL A 82 1.59 6.71 1.88
C VAL A 82 1.88 7.91 2.78
N CYS A 83 2.06 9.11 2.22
CA CYS A 83 2.25 10.33 3.00
C CYS A 83 1.05 10.61 3.92
N GLU A 84 -0.18 10.57 3.38
CA GLU A 84 -1.41 10.77 4.15
C GLU A 84 -1.56 9.74 5.27
N GLN A 85 -1.27 8.47 4.99
CA GLN A 85 -1.28 7.40 5.99
C GLN A 85 -0.24 7.65 7.09
N VAL A 86 0.97 8.07 6.75
CA VAL A 86 2.03 8.43 7.72
C VAL A 86 1.59 9.62 8.58
N PHE A 87 0.99 10.66 7.99
CA PHE A 87 0.47 11.81 8.74
C PHE A 87 -0.68 11.42 9.68
N SER A 88 -1.63 10.61 9.22
CA SER A 88 -2.71 10.09 10.06
C SER A 88 -2.17 9.28 11.23
N ASN A 89 -1.19 8.41 10.97
CA ASN A 89 -0.48 7.66 12.01
C ASN A 89 0.24 8.57 13.00
N MET A 90 0.90 9.63 12.53
CA MET A 90 1.56 10.61 13.38
C MET A 90 0.55 11.35 14.27
N ASN A 91 -0.59 11.78 13.73
CA ASN A 91 -1.66 12.42 14.49
C ASN A 91 -2.24 11.50 15.56
N PHE A 92 -2.42 10.22 15.24
CA PHE A 92 -2.84 9.22 16.22
C PHE A 92 -1.80 9.03 17.34
N ILE A 93 -0.50 8.96 17.00
CA ILE A 93 0.57 8.83 17.98
C ILE A 93 0.65 10.08 18.87
N LYS A 94 0.52 11.28 18.28
CA LYS A 94 0.48 12.58 18.98
C LYS A 94 -0.85 12.86 19.70
N SER A 95 -1.72 11.87 19.89
CA SER A 95 -3.03 12.06 20.53
C SER A 95 -2.96 12.86 21.84
N LYS A 96 -4.06 13.52 22.18
CA LYS A 96 -4.20 14.39 23.37
C LYS A 96 -3.74 13.74 24.69
N HIS A 97 -3.72 12.41 24.76
CA HIS A 97 -3.32 11.64 25.93
C HIS A 97 -1.79 11.44 26.07
N ARG A 98 -0.98 11.88 25.11
CA ARG A 98 0.49 11.75 25.13
C ARG A 98 1.20 13.11 25.17
N ALA A 99 1.24 13.73 26.35
CA ALA A 99 1.84 15.05 26.56
C ALA A 99 3.38 15.09 26.62
N ARG A 100 4.08 13.93 26.57
CA ARG A 100 5.54 13.82 26.78
C ARG A 100 6.30 13.13 25.63
N LEU A 101 5.78 13.16 24.40
CA LEU A 101 6.54 12.65 23.25
C LEU A 101 7.60 13.65 22.82
N THR A 102 8.87 13.24 22.81
CA THR A 102 9.96 13.94 22.12
C THR A 102 9.96 13.59 20.63
N ASP A 103 10.61 14.41 19.80
CA ASP A 103 10.71 14.15 18.36
C ASP A 103 11.37 12.78 18.04
N ASP A 104 12.38 12.39 18.81
CA ASP A 104 13.03 11.08 18.66
C ASP A 104 12.11 9.91 18.98
N SER A 105 11.34 10.03 20.07
CA SER A 105 10.38 9.00 20.48
C SER A 105 9.22 8.89 19.49
N LEU A 106 8.74 10.02 18.96
CA LEU A 106 7.73 10.07 17.92
C LEU A 106 8.22 9.41 16.63
N ARG A 107 9.41 9.77 16.16
CA ARG A 107 10.02 9.20 14.96
C ARG A 107 10.13 7.67 15.07
N SER A 108 10.54 7.19 16.24
CA SER A 108 10.64 5.76 16.54
C SER A 108 9.27 5.08 16.52
N CYS A 109 8.25 5.67 17.14
CA CYS A 109 6.87 5.15 17.10
C CYS A 109 6.29 5.13 15.69
N VAL A 110 6.48 6.19 14.90
CA VAL A 110 6.02 6.24 13.51
C VAL A 110 6.73 5.14 12.70
N LYS A 111 8.06 5.03 12.80
CA LYS A 111 8.84 3.99 12.10
C LYS A 111 8.35 2.59 12.44
N MET A 112 8.10 2.31 13.72
CA MET A 112 7.57 1.02 14.16
C MET A 112 6.17 0.73 13.60
N LYS A 113 5.32 1.75 13.41
CA LYS A 113 3.97 1.59 12.89
C LYS A 113 3.90 1.44 11.37
N VAL A 114 4.82 2.07 10.63
CA VAL A 114 4.79 2.14 9.16
C VAL A 114 5.72 1.14 8.48
N THR A 115 6.53 0.41 9.25
CA THR A 115 7.44 -0.62 8.74
C THR A 115 7.05 -1.99 9.27
N ALA A 116 7.50 -3.05 8.61
CA ALA A 116 7.34 -4.43 9.11
C ALA A 116 8.30 -4.76 10.27
N TYR A 117 8.92 -3.75 10.88
CA TYR A 117 9.85 -3.96 11.99
C TYR A 117 9.09 -4.50 13.21
N SER A 118 9.44 -5.73 13.61
CA SER A 118 8.98 -6.33 14.85
C SER A 118 10.12 -6.28 15.87
N PRO A 119 10.02 -5.47 16.94
CA PRO A 119 11.04 -5.45 17.97
C PRO A 119 11.09 -6.80 18.69
N ASP A 120 12.29 -7.26 19.03
CA ASP A 120 12.47 -8.44 19.88
C ASP A 120 12.09 -8.09 21.33
N VAL A 121 10.82 -8.29 21.65
CA VAL A 121 10.26 -8.00 22.97
C VAL A 121 10.92 -8.85 24.05
N GLN A 122 11.36 -10.07 23.73
CA GLN A 122 11.95 -10.98 24.72
C GLN A 122 13.31 -10.45 25.19
N THR A 123 14.17 -10.08 24.24
CA THR A 123 15.47 -9.47 24.55
C THR A 123 15.29 -8.14 25.27
N LEU A 124 14.36 -7.28 24.82
CA LEU A 124 14.07 -6.02 25.48
C LEU A 124 13.59 -6.19 26.93
N CYS A 125 12.74 -7.18 27.20
CA CYS A 125 12.27 -7.47 28.56
C CYS A 125 13.39 -8.01 29.46
N ALA A 126 14.35 -8.77 28.91
CA ALA A 126 15.49 -9.27 29.67
C ALA A 126 16.50 -8.18 30.04
N GLU A 127 16.64 -7.15 29.20
CA GLU A 127 17.56 -6.03 29.41
C GLU A 127 16.98 -4.89 30.26
N VAL A 128 15.65 -4.79 30.37
CA VAL A 128 15.00 -3.76 31.20
C VAL A 128 15.14 -4.10 32.68
N GLN A 129 15.84 -3.22 33.40
CA GLN A 129 15.97 -3.30 34.85
C GLN A 129 14.58 -3.07 35.50
N GLU A 130 14.11 -4.05 36.28
CA GLU A 130 12.81 -3.96 36.96
C GLU A 130 12.71 -2.65 37.76
N GLN A 131 11.79 -1.77 37.38
CA GLN A 131 11.44 -0.64 38.24
C GLN A 131 10.76 -1.19 39.48
N LYS A 132 11.45 -1.16 40.62
CA LYS A 132 10.81 -1.43 41.91
C LYS A 132 9.68 -0.43 42.11
N SER A 133 8.45 -0.94 42.20
CA SER A 133 7.31 -0.13 42.64
C SER A 133 7.64 0.49 43.99
N HIS A 134 7.39 1.78 44.13
CA HIS A 134 7.28 2.43 45.43
C HIS A 134 5.99 2.00 46.15
#